data_AF-A0A6N8NIE5-F1
#
_entry.id   AF-A0A6N8NIE5-F1
#
_cell.length_a   1.000
_cell.length_b   1.000
_cell.length_c   1.000
_cell.angle_alpha   90.00
_cell.angle_beta   90.00
_cell.angle_gamma   90.00
#
_symmetry.space_group_name_H-M   'P 1'
#
loop_
_entity.id
_entity.type
_entity.pdbx_description
1 polymer ?
#
loop_
_entity_poly.entity_id
_entity_poly.type
_entity_poly.pdbx_seq_one_letter_code
_entity_poly.pdbx_strand_id
1 'polypeptide(L)'
;MQPFGVLDRYIGKTIFTTIMMTLFMLVSLSGIIKFVDQLKKAGQGSYDALGAGMYTLLSVPKDVQIFFPMAALLGALLGLGMLAQRSELVVMQASGFTRMQVALSVMKTAIPLVLLTMAIGEWVAPQGEQMARNYRAQAMYGGSLLSTQQGLWAKDGNNFV
;
A
#
# COMPACT_ATOMS: atom_id res chain seq x y z
N MET A 1 23.82 -23.44 12.48
CA MET A 1 23.57 -21.98 12.39
C MET A 1 22.06 -21.78 12.29
N GLN A 2 21.39 -21.36 13.35
CA GLN A 2 19.94 -21.16 13.29
C GLN A 2 19.64 -19.89 12.47
N PRO A 3 18.83 -19.96 11.40
CA PRO A 3 18.63 -18.85 10.47
C PRO A 3 17.89 -17.65 11.09
N PHE A 4 17.17 -17.86 12.20
CA PHE A 4 16.46 -16.83 12.96
C PHE A 4 16.78 -16.91 14.45
N GLY A 5 17.62 -16.00 14.94
CA GLY A 5 17.79 -15.80 16.36
C GLY A 5 16.54 -15.22 17.02
N VAL A 6 16.42 -15.34 18.34
CA VAL A 6 15.32 -14.72 19.11
C VAL A 6 15.32 -13.20 18.93
N LEU A 7 16.51 -12.58 18.90
CA LEU A 7 16.69 -11.15 18.65
C LEU A 7 16.26 -10.75 17.24
N ASP A 8 16.58 -11.54 16.21
CA ASP A 8 16.15 -11.29 14.83
C ASP A 8 14.63 -11.23 14.73
N ARG A 9 13.95 -12.20 15.36
CA ARG A 9 12.49 -12.28 15.36
C ARG A 9 11.86 -11.12 16.13
N TYR A 10 12.47 -10.70 17.23
CA TYR A 10 11.98 -9.59 18.03
C TYR A 10 12.11 -8.25 17.31
N ILE A 11 13.30 -7.92 16.79
CA ILE A 11 13.53 -6.71 15.98
C ILE A 11 12.58 -6.71 14.78
N GLY A 12 12.47 -7.86 14.12
CA GLY A 12 11.59 -8.03 12.98
C GLY A 12 10.11 -7.84 13.28
N LYS A 13 9.62 -8.40 14.39
CA LYS A 13 8.23 -8.20 14.81
C LYS A 13 7.94 -6.73 15.08
N THR A 14 8.82 -6.05 15.81
CA THR A 14 8.66 -4.62 16.13
C THR A 14 8.61 -3.77 14.87
N ILE A 15 9.58 -3.95 13.96
CA ILE A 15 9.63 -3.21 12.68
C ILE A 15 8.43 -3.54 11.79
N PHE A 16 8.05 -4.82 11.68
CA PHE A 16 6.90 -5.20 10.89
C PHE A 16 5.62 -4.54 11.41
N THR A 17 5.41 -4.54 12.73
CA THR A 17 4.24 -3.90 13.33
C THR A 17 4.21 -2.39 13.12
N THR A 18 5.36 -1.71 13.23
CA THR A 18 5.40 -0.26 13.02
C THR A 18 5.17 0.09 11.56
N ILE A 19 5.76 -0.65 10.62
CA ILE A 19 5.50 -0.48 9.19
C ILE A 19 4.01 -0.67 8.87
N MET A 20 3.38 -1.73 9.39
CA MET A 20 1.95 -1.98 9.16
C MET A 20 1.07 -0.88 9.76
N MET A 21 1.39 -0.38 10.96
CA MET A 21 0.65 0.73 11.57
C MET A 21 0.81 2.03 10.76
N THR A 22 2.03 2.35 10.33
CA THR A 22 2.28 3.54 9.50
C THR A 22 1.57 3.43 8.15
N LEU A 23 1.62 2.27 7.50
CA LEU A 23 0.93 2.02 6.24
C LEU A 23 -0.59 2.19 6.42
N PHE A 24 -1.16 1.58 7.46
CA PHE A 24 -2.58 1.70 7.78
C PHE A 24 -2.99 3.17 7.99
N MET A 25 -2.18 3.95 8.71
CA MET A 25 -2.43 5.38 8.94
C MET A 25 -2.43 6.17 7.62
N LEU A 26 -1.42 5.98 6.77
CA LEU A 26 -1.30 6.69 5.49
C LEU A 26 -2.45 6.33 4.54
N VAL A 27 -2.78 5.04 4.44
CA VAL A 27 -3.86 4.53 3.57
C VAL A 27 -5.22 5.00 4.08
N SER A 28 -5.46 5.01 5.40
CA SER A 28 -6.72 5.50 5.97
C SER A 28 -6.92 6.99 5.69
N LEU A 29 -5.88 7.80 5.86
CA LEU A 29 -5.93 9.23 5.55
C LEU A 29 -6.22 9.46 4.05
N SER A 30 -5.51 8.76 3.17
CA SER A 30 -5.73 8.82 1.72
C SER A 30 -7.16 8.39 1.34
N GLY A 31 -7.66 7.32 1.97
CA GLY A 31 -9.01 6.79 1.77
C GLY A 31 -10.09 7.82 2.10
N ILE A 32 -9.96 8.52 3.23
CA ILE A 32 -10.90 9.60 3.61
C ILE A 32 -10.87 10.73 2.59
N ILE A 33 -9.68 11.17 2.16
CA ILE A 33 -9.55 12.25 1.16
C ILE A 33 -10.22 11.83 -0.16
N LYS A 34 -9.97 10.60 -0.64
CA LYS A 34 -10.61 10.07 -1.84
C LYS A 34 -12.11 9.93 -1.70
N PHE A 35 -12.59 9.51 -0.53
CA PHE A 35 -14.01 9.37 -0.26
C PHE A 35 -14.71 10.71 -0.36
N VAL A 36 -14.15 11.75 0.27
CA VAL A 36 -14.66 13.12 0.18
C VAL A 36 -14.63 13.64 -1.26
N ASP A 37 -13.55 13.37 -2.02
CA ASP A 37 -13.48 13.78 -3.44
C ASP A 37 -14.53 13.07 -4.31
N GLN A 38 -14.84 11.81 -4.02
CA GLN A 38 -15.88 11.08 -4.74
C GLN A 38 -17.29 11.45 -4.32
N LEU A 39 -17.50 11.79 -3.04
CA LEU A 39 -18.78 12.32 -2.58
C LEU A 39 -19.12 13.65 -3.25
N LYS A 40 -18.14 14.51 -3.55
CA LYS A 40 -18.38 15.74 -4.34
C LYS A 40 -18.94 15.46 -5.74
N LYS A 41 -18.73 14.26 -6.26
CA LYS A 41 -19.18 13.79 -7.58
C LYS A 41 -20.40 12.87 -7.48
N ALA A 42 -20.85 12.56 -6.26
CA ALA A 42 -22.07 11.79 -6.01
C ALA A 42 -23.29 12.64 -6.40
N GLY A 43 -24.27 12.00 -7.05
CA GLY A 43 -25.44 12.67 -7.64
C GLY A 43 -25.44 12.78 -9.16
N GLN A 44 -24.40 12.29 -9.86
CA GLN A 44 -24.41 12.11 -11.31
C GLN A 44 -24.77 10.66 -11.67
N GLY A 45 -25.95 10.43 -12.27
CA GLY A 45 -26.43 9.08 -12.63
C GLY A 45 -26.95 8.30 -11.41
N SER A 46 -26.61 7.01 -11.31
CA SER A 46 -26.92 6.16 -10.15
C SER A 46 -25.79 6.11 -9.10
N TYR A 47 -24.82 7.02 -9.21
CA TYR A 47 -23.66 7.08 -8.32
C TYR A 47 -24.00 7.78 -6.99
N ASP A 48 -24.32 6.95 -5.98
CA ASP A 48 -24.65 7.35 -4.62
C ASP A 48 -23.45 7.28 -3.65
N ALA A 49 -23.60 7.73 -2.41
CA ALA A 49 -22.58 7.68 -1.36
C ALA A 49 -22.02 6.27 -1.11
N LEU A 50 -22.86 5.24 -1.23
CA LEU A 50 -22.43 3.84 -1.18
C LEU A 50 -21.50 3.47 -2.35
N GLY A 51 -21.76 4.02 -3.54
CA GLY A 51 -20.91 3.82 -4.71
C GLY A 51 -19.53 4.47 -4.55
N ALA A 52 -19.49 5.66 -3.94
CA ALA A 52 -18.25 6.32 -3.56
C ALA A 52 -17.46 5.49 -2.52
N GLY A 53 -18.14 4.93 -1.52
CA GLY A 53 -17.52 4.04 -0.52
C GLY A 53 -16.90 2.80 -1.17
N MET A 54 -17.65 2.12 -2.04
CA MET A 54 -17.16 0.93 -2.75
C MET A 54 -15.95 1.25 -3.64
N TYR A 55 -15.99 2.38 -4.36
CA TYR A 55 -14.84 2.85 -5.15
C TYR A 55 -13.60 3.07 -4.28
N THR A 56 -13.76 3.68 -3.11
CA THR A 56 -12.62 3.90 -2.20
C THR A 56 -12.04 2.61 -1.66
N LEU A 57 -12.88 1.64 -1.27
CA LEU A 57 -12.43 0.33 -0.81
C LEU A 57 -11.67 -0.44 -1.90
N LEU A 58 -12.19 -0.45 -3.13
CA LEU A 58 -11.52 -1.07 -4.29
C LEU A 58 -10.19 -0.39 -4.64
N SER A 59 -10.03 0.89 -4.29
CA SER A 59 -8.80 1.66 -4.50
C SER A 59 -7.73 1.46 -3.41
N VAL A 60 -8.08 0.84 -2.27
CA VAL A 60 -7.16 0.62 -1.14
C VAL A 60 -5.90 -0.16 -1.54
N PRO A 61 -5.96 -1.26 -2.31
CA PRO A 61 -4.77 -2.02 -2.70
C PRO A 61 -3.76 -1.19 -3.50
N LYS A 62 -4.26 -0.27 -4.33
CA LYS A 62 -3.42 0.68 -5.08
C LYS A 62 -2.75 1.69 -4.14
N ASP A 63 -3.47 2.19 -3.14
CA ASP A 63 -2.88 3.10 -2.15
C ASP A 63 -1.82 2.41 -1.31
N VAL A 64 -2.06 1.16 -0.90
CA VAL A 64 -1.04 0.34 -0.24
C VAL A 64 0.22 0.28 -1.08
N GLN A 65 0.12 -0.01 -2.38
CA GLN A 65 1.27 -0.08 -3.28
C GLN A 65 2.02 1.26 -3.41
N ILE A 66 1.29 2.37 -3.53
CA ILE A 66 1.89 3.71 -3.66
C ILE A 66 2.60 4.14 -2.38
N PHE A 67 1.96 3.93 -1.22
CA PHE A 67 2.48 4.39 0.07
C PHE A 67 3.45 3.41 0.74
N PHE A 68 3.60 2.20 0.20
CA PHE A 68 4.45 1.16 0.80
C PHE A 68 5.90 1.61 1.08
N PRO A 69 6.64 2.22 0.13
CA PRO A 69 8.03 2.60 0.38
C PRO A 69 8.15 3.67 1.47
N MET A 70 7.21 4.63 1.50
CA MET A 70 7.16 5.68 2.53
C MET A 70 6.84 5.10 3.90
N ALA A 71 5.86 4.18 3.97
CA ALA A 71 5.51 3.48 5.20
C ALA A 71 6.65 2.59 5.71
N ALA A 72 7.37 1.91 4.81
CA ALA A 72 8.53 1.09 5.16
C ALA A 72 9.65 1.95 5.77
N LEU A 73 9.95 3.10 5.16
CA LEU A 73 10.96 4.03 5.67
C LEU A 73 10.58 4.56 7.07
N LEU A 74 9.38 5.16 7.19
CA LEU A 74 8.92 5.74 8.45
C LEU A 74 8.75 4.68 9.53
N GLY A 75 8.14 3.55 9.20
CA GLY A 75 7.92 2.44 10.13
C GLY A 75 9.22 1.83 10.63
N ALA A 76 10.23 1.66 9.77
CA ALA A 76 11.54 1.18 10.18
C ALA A 76 12.27 2.19 11.09
N LEU A 77 12.21 3.48 10.78
CA LEU A 77 12.77 4.55 11.61
C LEU A 77 12.10 4.60 12.99
N LEU A 78 10.76 4.53 13.04
CA LEU A 78 10.02 4.50 14.30
C LEU A 78 10.31 3.22 15.10
N GLY A 79 10.36 2.06 14.44
CA GLY A 79 10.64 0.78 15.09
C GLY A 79 12.04 0.73 15.71
N LEU A 80 13.06 1.08 14.92
CA LEU A 80 14.44 1.17 15.41
C LEU A 80 14.59 2.29 16.45
N GLY A 81 13.90 3.42 16.26
CA GLY A 81 13.87 4.54 17.20
C GLY A 81 13.31 4.14 18.56
N MET A 82 12.22 3.36 18.61
CA MET A 82 11.69 2.83 19.87
C MET A 82 12.67 1.89 20.57
N LEU A 83 13.31 0.98 19.82
CA LEU A 83 14.34 0.09 20.36
C LEU A 83 15.57 0.86 20.87
N ALA A 84 15.93 1.97 20.21
CA ALA A 84 17.00 2.85 20.65
C ALA A 84 16.61 3.61 21.92
N GLN A 85 15.40 4.17 21.98
CA GLN A 85 14.92 4.99 23.09
C GLN A 85 14.75 4.18 24.38
N ARG A 86 14.39 2.89 24.28
CA ARG A 86 14.33 1.96 25.42
C ARG A 86 15.69 1.36 25.79
N SER A 87 16.78 1.83 25.17
CA SER A 87 18.13 1.28 25.32
C SER A 87 18.28 -0.19 24.94
N GLU A 88 17.30 -0.80 24.26
CA GLU A 88 17.33 -2.21 23.86
C GLU A 88 18.44 -2.48 22.84
N LEU A 89 18.64 -1.57 21.88
CA LEU A 89 19.76 -1.66 20.92
C LEU A 89 21.13 -1.53 21.58
N VAL A 90 21.24 -0.79 22.68
CA VAL A 90 22.49 -0.61 23.43
C VAL A 90 22.80 -1.88 24.22
N VAL A 91 21.80 -2.47 24.88
CA VAL A 91 21.95 -3.75 25.61
C VAL A 91 22.30 -4.90 24.66
N MET A 92 21.70 -4.95 23.47
CA MET A 92 22.08 -5.91 22.43
C MET A 92 23.57 -5.75 22.05
N GLN A 93 24.05 -4.52 21.83
CA GLN A 93 25.46 -4.28 21.53
C GLN A 93 26.40 -4.65 22.68
N ALA A 94 26.01 -4.34 23.92
CA ALA A 94 26.79 -4.70 25.11
C ALA A 94 26.91 -6.22 25.33
N SER A 95 25.92 -6.99 24.86
CA SER A 95 25.93 -8.47 24.91
C SER A 95 26.63 -9.13 23.71
N GLY A 96 27.30 -8.33 22.86
CA GLY A 96 28.07 -8.82 21.71
C GLY A 96 27.28 -8.88 20.40
N PHE A 97 26.04 -8.38 20.36
CA PHE A 97 25.25 -8.31 19.14
C PHE A 97 25.67 -7.09 18.30
N THR A 98 26.33 -7.34 17.18
CA THR A 98 26.92 -6.24 16.38
C THR A 98 25.86 -5.41 15.66
N ARG A 99 26.18 -4.15 15.35
CA ARG A 99 25.33 -3.28 14.51
C ARG A 99 25.02 -3.90 13.14
N MET A 100 25.95 -4.68 12.59
CA MET A 100 25.74 -5.40 11.32
C MET A 100 24.70 -6.50 11.46
N GLN A 101 24.66 -7.21 12.60
CA GLN A 101 23.63 -8.21 12.86
C GLN A 101 22.24 -7.55 12.95
N VAL A 102 22.11 -6.38 13.59
CA VAL A 102 20.86 -5.60 13.59
C VAL A 102 20.42 -5.27 12.16
N ALA A 103 21.34 -4.77 11.33
CA ALA A 103 21.05 -4.46 9.93
C ALA A 103 20.60 -5.71 9.15
N LEU A 104 21.25 -6.86 9.38
CA LEU A 104 20.84 -8.14 8.79
C LEU A 104 19.47 -8.59 9.29
N SER A 105 19.12 -8.40 10.57
CA SER A 105 17.78 -8.69 11.09
C SER A 105 16.72 -7.86 10.36
N VAL A 106 16.99 -6.57 10.14
CA VAL A 106 16.10 -5.65 9.39
C VAL A 106 15.94 -6.14 7.95
N MET A 107 17.04 -6.47 7.27
CA MET A 107 17.02 -6.97 5.89
C MET A 107 16.23 -8.28 5.76
N LYS A 108 16.40 -9.22 6.69
CA LYS A 108 15.60 -10.47 6.72
C LYS A 108 14.10 -10.20 6.82
N THR A 109 13.71 -9.11 7.48
CA THR A 109 12.29 -8.73 7.64
C THR A 109 11.74 -7.94 6.46
N ALA A 110 12.62 -7.27 5.70
CA ALA A 110 12.25 -6.59 4.47
C ALA A 110 11.87 -7.58 3.35
N ILE A 111 12.51 -8.74 3.28
CA ILE A 111 12.24 -9.77 2.24
C ILE A 111 10.74 -10.17 2.17
N PRO A 112 10.10 -10.64 3.27
CA PRO A 112 8.69 -11.01 3.22
C PRO A 112 7.77 -9.83 2.92
N LEU A 113 8.15 -8.62 3.36
CA LEU A 113 7.43 -7.38 3.07
C LEU A 113 7.44 -7.04 1.58
N VAL A 114 8.60 -7.16 0.92
CA VAL A 114 8.74 -6.94 -0.53
C VAL A 114 7.95 -7.98 -1.32
N LEU A 115 8.04 -9.26 -0.95
CA LEU A 115 7.27 -10.32 -1.62
C LEU A 115 5.76 -10.08 -1.50
N LEU A 116 5.29 -9.66 -0.32
CA LEU A 116 3.89 -9.32 -0.08
C LEU A 116 3.46 -8.12 -0.93
N THR A 117 4.27 -7.06 -1.01
CA THR A 117 3.95 -5.88 -1.83
C THR A 117 3.96 -6.20 -3.33
N MET A 118 4.86 -7.06 -3.78
CA MET A 118 4.88 -7.54 -5.17
C MET A 118 3.63 -8.34 -5.51
N ALA A 119 3.22 -9.27 -4.64
CA ALA A 119 2.00 -10.04 -4.85
C ALA A 119 0.75 -9.15 -4.90
N ILE A 120 0.68 -8.13 -4.03
CA ILE A 120 -0.40 -7.13 -4.07
C ILE A 120 -0.35 -6.32 -5.36
N GLY A 121 0.85 -5.86 -5.77
CA GLY A 121 1.04 -5.04 -6.96
C GLY A 121 0.76 -5.76 -8.27
N GLU A 122 0.98 -7.07 -8.34
CA GLU A 122 0.77 -7.87 -9.54
C GLU A 122 -0.70 -8.31 -9.70
N TRP A 123 -1.32 -8.79 -8.62
CA TRP A 123 -2.67 -9.39 -8.72
C TRP A 123 -3.77 -8.50 -8.15
N VAL A 124 -3.55 -7.87 -7.00
CA VAL A 124 -4.64 -7.23 -6.23
C VAL A 124 -4.86 -5.79 -6.66
N ALA A 125 -3.79 -5.01 -6.84
CA ALA A 125 -3.83 -3.60 -7.21
C ALA A 125 -4.41 -3.35 -8.62
N PRO A 126 -3.95 -4.02 -9.70
CA PRO A 126 -4.49 -3.75 -11.03
C PRO A 126 -5.94 -4.22 -11.16
N GLN A 127 -6.29 -5.37 -10.58
CA GLN A 127 -7.67 -5.86 -10.59
C GLN A 127 -8.60 -4.95 -9.79
N GLY A 128 -8.20 -4.52 -8.59
CA GLY A 128 -8.98 -3.60 -7.76
C GLY A 128 -9.22 -2.25 -8.44
N GLU A 129 -8.19 -1.68 -9.06
CA GLU A 129 -8.30 -0.41 -9.78
C GLU A 129 -9.17 -0.53 -11.05
N GLN A 130 -9.02 -1.60 -11.83
CA GLN A 130 -9.86 -1.84 -13.00
C GLN A 130 -11.33 -1.99 -12.59
N MET A 131 -11.60 -2.77 -11.53
CA MET A 131 -12.94 -2.97 -11.01
C MET A 131 -13.53 -1.65 -10.46
N ALA A 132 -12.73 -0.84 -9.76
CA ALA A 132 -13.15 0.48 -9.27
C ALA A 132 -13.56 1.42 -10.43
N ARG A 133 -12.72 1.49 -11.48
CA ARG A 133 -13.00 2.34 -12.65
C ARG A 133 -14.22 1.86 -13.43
N ASN A 134 -14.34 0.55 -13.65
CA ASN A 134 -15.48 -0.03 -14.34
C ASN A 134 -16.78 0.18 -13.55
N TYR A 135 -16.76 0.00 -12.23
CA TYR A 135 -17.91 0.24 -11.36
C TYR A 135 -18.37 1.71 -11.42
N ARG A 136 -17.42 2.64 -11.32
CA ARG A 136 -17.73 4.08 -11.44
C ARG A 136 -18.28 4.44 -12.82
N ALA A 137 -17.71 3.91 -13.90
CA ALA A 137 -18.17 4.17 -15.27
C ALA A 137 -19.58 3.60 -15.51
N GLN A 138 -19.87 2.40 -14.98
CA GLN A 138 -21.21 1.80 -15.03
C GLN A 138 -22.24 2.61 -14.24
N ALA A 139 -21.90 3.07 -13.04
CA ALA A 139 -22.81 3.84 -12.20
C ALA A 139 -23.08 5.27 -12.71
N MET A 140 -22.09 5.93 -13.32
CA MET A 140 -22.25 7.28 -13.88
C MET A 140 -22.88 7.28 -15.28
N TYR A 141 -22.52 6.31 -16.14
CA TYR A 141 -22.85 6.34 -17.58
C TYR A 141 -23.60 5.10 -18.10
N GLY A 142 -23.98 4.16 -17.23
CA GLY A 142 -24.80 2.99 -17.61
C GLY A 142 -24.05 1.86 -18.33
N GLY A 143 -22.72 1.93 -18.50
CA GLY A 143 -21.93 0.85 -19.09
C GLY A 143 -20.53 1.26 -19.55
N SER A 144 -19.54 0.37 -19.39
CA SER A 144 -18.12 0.62 -19.74
C SER A 144 -17.87 0.89 -21.23
N LEU A 145 -18.82 0.54 -22.11
CA LEU A 145 -18.70 0.71 -23.57
C LEU A 145 -19.27 2.05 -24.06
N LEU A 146 -20.05 2.76 -23.24
CA LEU A 146 -20.65 4.05 -23.63
C LEU A 146 -19.71 5.24 -23.40
N SER A 147 -18.68 5.11 -22.55
CA SER A 147 -17.63 6.15 -22.42
C SER A 147 -16.73 6.25 -23.67
N THR A 148 -16.80 5.29 -24.58
CA THR A 148 -16.09 5.27 -25.89
C THR A 148 -16.92 5.90 -27.01
N GLN A 149 -18.12 6.44 -26.74
CA GLN A 149 -18.92 7.12 -27.77
C GLN A 149 -18.27 8.41 -28.31
N GLN A 150 -17.31 8.98 -27.59
CA GLN A 150 -16.40 9.98 -28.14
C GLN A 150 -15.23 9.23 -28.78
N GLY A 151 -15.15 9.27 -30.11
CA GLY A 151 -14.26 8.46 -30.94
C GLY A 151 -12.87 8.23 -30.32
N LEU A 152 -12.48 6.96 -30.23
CA LEU A 152 -11.19 6.55 -29.70
C LEU A 152 -10.15 6.64 -30.82
N TRP A 153 -9.25 7.60 -30.74
CA TRP A 153 -8.14 7.69 -31.67
C TRP A 153 -7.06 6.68 -31.27
N ALA A 154 -6.80 5.71 -32.13
CA ALA A 154 -5.73 4.74 -31.99
C ALA A 154 -4.74 4.91 -33.13
N LYS A 155 -3.45 4.96 -32.81
CA LYS A 155 -2.38 4.95 -33.80
C LYS A 155 -1.84 3.54 -33.91
N ASP A 156 -2.01 2.92 -35.07
CA ASP A 156 -1.39 1.66 -35.43
C ASP A 156 -0.31 1.90 -36.49
N GLY A 157 0.95 1.90 -36.06
CA GLY A 157 2.10 2.20 -36.93
C GLY A 157 2.00 3.58 -37.58
N ASN A 158 1.80 3.64 -38.90
CA ASN A 158 1.63 4.89 -39.66
C ASN A 158 0.16 5.30 -39.86
N ASN A 159 -0.80 4.50 -39.40
CA ASN A 159 -2.22 4.78 -39.56
C ASN A 159 -2.82 5.29 -38.25
N PHE A 160 -3.74 6.23 -38.37
CA PHE A 160 -4.58 6.71 -37.29
C PHE A 160 -6.02 6.28 -37.60
N VAL A 161 -6.66 5.58 -36.67
CA VAL A 161 -8.04 5.12 -36.74
C VAL A 161 -8.82 5.73 -35.58
#